data_AF-A0A8X6F6S1-F1
#
_entry.id   AF-A0A8X6F6S1-F1
#
_cell.length_a   1.000
_cell.length_b   1.000
_cell.length_c   1.000
_cell.angle_alpha   90.00
_cell.angle_beta   90.00
_cell.angle_gamma   90.00
#
_symmetry.space_group_name_H-M   'P 1'
#
loop_
_entity.id
_entity.type
_entity.pdbx_description
1 polymer ?
#
loop_
_entity_poly.entity_id
_entity_poly.type
_entity_poly.pdbx_seq_one_letter_code
_entity_poly.pdbx_strand_id
1 'polypeptide(L)'
;MALSKFLNVRNDYAFKRIFGTEKNKDILIHFLNDILDLTDDNQIKDVSFLSPIQDPVIASQKQSIVDVLCVDSTGVKTIIEMQVAKTRGFEKRAQYYAAKAYSSQADAYDELNQYNWSKEERLAYDQAKKRTDDYLSTLEEKLHEGILIGKEEGILIGHEKGREEGEKQAKIAVAKEMLADKVNTNTIAKFTGLSINEIEEL
;
A
#
# COMPACT_ATOMS: atom_id res chain seq x y z
N MET A 1 23.41 9.15 -10.37
CA MET A 1 22.21 9.73 -11.04
C MET A 1 22.47 11.20 -11.27
N ALA A 2 22.29 11.70 -12.49
CA ALA A 2 22.40 13.13 -12.77
C ALA A 2 21.22 13.87 -12.10
N LEU A 3 21.51 14.94 -11.34
CA LEU A 3 20.47 15.84 -10.83
C LEU A 3 19.79 16.52 -12.03
N SER A 4 18.51 16.24 -12.26
CA SER A 4 17.72 16.96 -13.26
C SER A 4 17.48 18.39 -12.81
N LYS A 5 17.63 19.35 -13.74
CA LYS A 5 17.34 20.77 -13.50
C LYS A 5 15.86 21.04 -13.16
N PHE A 6 14.97 20.11 -13.51
CA PHE A 6 13.53 20.22 -13.31
C PHE A 6 13.01 19.18 -12.32
N LEU A 7 12.00 19.57 -11.56
CA LEU A 7 11.30 18.69 -10.62
C LEU A 7 10.35 17.76 -11.39
N ASN A 8 10.34 16.48 -11.06
CA ASN A 8 9.42 15.51 -11.67
C ASN A 8 7.98 15.86 -11.28
N VAL A 9 7.09 16.06 -12.25
CA VAL A 9 5.68 16.42 -12.02
C VAL A 9 4.90 15.32 -11.27
N ARG A 10 5.37 14.07 -11.30
CA ARG A 10 4.82 12.98 -10.47
C ARG A 10 5.14 13.11 -8.98
N ASN A 11 6.04 14.04 -8.61
CA ASN A 11 6.29 14.39 -7.22
C ASN A 11 5.14 15.25 -6.68
N ASP A 12 4.68 14.93 -5.47
CA ASP A 12 3.57 15.61 -4.80
C ASP A 12 3.72 17.14 -4.74
N TYR A 13 4.93 17.65 -4.46
CA TYR A 13 5.19 19.09 -4.41
C TYR A 13 5.06 19.74 -5.78
N ALA A 14 5.62 19.12 -6.83
CA ALA A 14 5.55 19.63 -8.19
C ALA A 14 4.10 19.64 -8.69
N PHE A 15 3.38 18.53 -8.45
CA PHE A 15 2.00 18.37 -8.82
C PHE A 15 1.12 19.45 -8.18
N LYS A 16 1.23 19.65 -6.85
CA LYS A 16 0.49 20.69 -6.11
C LYS A 16 0.74 22.10 -6.63
N ARG A 17 1.99 22.42 -6.98
CA ARG A 17 2.35 23.77 -7.47
C ARG A 17 1.76 24.04 -8.85
N ILE A 18 1.63 23.00 -9.68
CA ILE A 18 1.07 23.12 -11.02
C ILE A 18 -0.45 23.08 -10.99
N PHE A 19 -1.06 22.16 -10.25
CA PHE A 19 -2.49 21.86 -10.33
C PHE A 19 -3.31 22.24 -9.10
N GLY A 20 -2.68 22.51 -7.95
CA GLY A 20 -3.36 22.67 -6.66
C GLY A 20 -3.62 24.12 -6.23
N THR A 21 -3.69 25.07 -7.17
CA THR A 21 -3.94 26.48 -6.84
C THR A 21 -5.09 27.05 -7.65
N GLU A 22 -5.86 27.96 -7.05
CA GLU A 22 -6.97 28.68 -7.71
C GLU A 22 -6.53 29.33 -9.04
N LYS A 23 -5.32 29.87 -9.09
CA LYS A 23 -4.76 30.49 -10.30
C LYS A 23 -4.56 29.52 -11.47
N ASN A 24 -4.37 28.23 -11.18
CA ASN A 24 -4.06 27.22 -12.18
C ASN A 24 -5.24 26.26 -12.42
N LYS A 25 -6.47 26.63 -12.03
CA LYS A 25 -7.67 25.81 -12.25
C LYS A 25 -7.86 25.42 -13.70
N ASP A 26 -7.66 26.35 -14.61
CA ASP A 26 -7.83 26.12 -16.05
C ASP A 26 -6.89 25.03 -16.56
N ILE A 27 -5.64 25.01 -16.06
CA ILE A 27 -4.64 23.98 -16.40
C ILE A 27 -5.10 22.61 -15.89
N LEU A 28 -5.64 22.55 -14.67
CA LEU A 28 -6.18 21.32 -14.11
C LEU A 28 -7.42 20.84 -14.88
N ILE A 29 -8.33 21.73 -15.26
CA ILE A 29 -9.53 21.40 -16.04
C ILE A 29 -9.14 20.81 -17.40
N HIS A 30 -8.23 21.47 -18.13
CA HIS A 30 -7.73 20.94 -19.40
C HIS A 30 -7.06 19.58 -19.23
N PHE A 31 -6.16 19.46 -18.25
CA PHE A 31 -5.48 18.20 -17.96
C PHE A 31 -6.47 17.06 -17.65
N LEU A 32 -7.49 17.33 -16.83
CA LEU A 32 -8.49 16.33 -16.46
C LEU A 32 -9.38 15.94 -17.64
N ASN A 33 -9.83 16.92 -18.43
CA ASN A 33 -10.60 16.63 -19.64
C ASN A 33 -9.79 15.78 -20.63
N ASP A 34 -8.50 16.07 -20.80
CA ASP A 34 -7.61 15.30 -21.69
C ASP A 34 -7.34 13.89 -21.16
N ILE A 35 -7.05 13.73 -19.87
CA ILE A 35 -6.66 12.41 -19.32
C ILE A 35 -7.84 11.45 -19.12
N LEU A 36 -9.05 11.99 -18.99
CA LEU A 36 -10.29 11.24 -18.85
C LEU A 36 -11.06 11.13 -20.18
N ASP A 37 -10.50 11.63 -21.28
CA ASP A 37 -11.11 11.69 -22.61
C ASP A 37 -12.52 12.31 -22.60
N LEU A 38 -12.73 13.35 -21.79
CA LEU A 38 -14.02 14.02 -21.65
C LEU A 38 -14.24 15.00 -22.80
N THR A 39 -15.30 14.74 -23.56
CA THR A 39 -15.70 15.51 -24.75
C THR A 39 -17.15 15.99 -24.63
N ASP A 40 -17.47 17.02 -25.41
CA ASP A 40 -18.81 17.58 -25.55
C ASP A 40 -19.49 17.89 -24.20
N ASP A 41 -20.63 17.26 -23.93
CA ASP A 41 -21.47 17.53 -22.75
C ASP A 41 -20.88 17.00 -21.43
N ASN A 42 -19.83 16.19 -21.47
CA ASN A 42 -19.19 15.63 -20.26
C ASN A 42 -17.96 16.42 -19.82
N GLN A 43 -17.64 17.54 -20.49
CA GLN A 43 -16.48 18.35 -20.12
C GLN A 43 -16.64 18.97 -18.74
N ILE A 44 -15.59 18.87 -17.94
CA ILE A 44 -15.44 19.63 -16.71
C ILE A 44 -15.39 21.11 -17.06
N LYS A 45 -16.27 21.90 -16.45
CA LYS A 45 -16.32 23.36 -16.62
C LYS A 45 -15.79 24.10 -15.40
N ASP A 46 -15.88 23.49 -14.22
CA ASP A 46 -15.40 24.08 -12.98
C ASP A 46 -14.80 23.03 -12.05
N VAL A 47 -13.86 23.48 -11.23
CA VAL A 47 -13.22 22.70 -10.18
C VAL A 47 -13.15 23.53 -8.91
N SER A 48 -13.36 22.87 -7.78
CA SER A 48 -13.17 23.45 -6.45
C SER A 48 -12.17 22.59 -5.68
N PHE A 49 -11.17 23.24 -5.09
CA PHE A 49 -10.23 22.58 -4.21
C PHE A 49 -10.89 22.40 -2.85
N LEU A 50 -10.98 21.16 -2.38
CA LEU A 50 -11.39 20.91 -1.02
C LEU A 50 -10.28 21.44 -0.10
N SER A 51 -10.64 22.39 0.77
CA SER A 51 -9.67 23.19 1.53
C SER A 51 -8.72 22.29 2.32
N PRO A 52 -7.40 22.40 2.08
CA PRO A 52 -6.43 21.77 2.94
C PRO A 52 -6.41 22.43 4.32
N ILE A 53 -6.23 21.58 5.32
CA ILE A 53 -6.20 21.89 6.75
C ILE A 53 -5.34 23.13 7.01
N GLN A 54 -5.88 24.12 7.75
CA GLN A 54 -5.14 25.31 8.17
C GLN A 54 -4.20 25.05 9.35
N ASP A 55 -4.13 23.82 9.86
CA ASP A 55 -3.31 23.46 11.02
C ASP A 55 -1.85 23.16 10.61
N PRO A 56 -0.89 23.99 11.05
CA PRO A 56 0.54 23.87 10.68
C PRO A 56 1.19 22.56 11.16
N VAL A 57 0.71 21.98 12.26
CA VAL A 57 1.27 20.75 12.84
C VAL A 57 0.94 19.55 11.95
N ILE A 58 -0.27 19.54 11.40
CA ILE A 58 -0.80 18.50 10.52
C ILE A 58 -0.24 18.64 9.09
N ALA A 59 0.04 19.87 8.64
CA ALA A 59 0.62 20.17 7.33
C ALA A 59 1.98 19.51 7.09
N SER A 60 2.77 19.27 8.15
CA SER A 60 4.09 18.63 8.05
C SER A 60 4.03 17.11 7.81
N GLN A 61 2.92 16.44 8.15
CA GLN A 61 2.81 14.98 8.13
C GLN A 61 1.93 14.43 6.99
N LYS A 62 1.22 15.29 6.24
CA LYS A 62 0.43 14.90 5.06
C LYS A 62 1.03 15.47 3.77
N GLN A 63 2.07 14.82 3.26
CA GLN A 63 2.57 15.02 1.89
C GLN A 63 1.73 14.26 0.84
N SER A 64 0.41 14.48 0.86
CA SER A 64 -0.43 14.37 -0.34
C SER A 64 -1.71 15.14 -0.11
N ILE A 65 -1.92 16.19 -0.90
CA ILE A 65 -3.13 16.99 -0.89
C ILE A 65 -3.38 17.34 -2.34
N VAL A 66 -4.25 16.60 -3.03
CA VAL A 66 -5.39 17.24 -3.70
C VAL A 66 -6.53 16.23 -3.83
N ASP A 67 -7.67 16.55 -3.20
CA ASP A 67 -8.98 15.92 -3.45
C ASP A 67 -9.84 17.00 -4.12
N VAL A 68 -10.03 16.90 -5.44
CA VAL A 68 -10.68 17.91 -6.28
C VAL A 68 -12.16 17.56 -6.42
N LEU A 69 -13.05 18.52 -6.18
CA LEU A 69 -14.45 18.40 -6.56
C LEU A 69 -14.67 19.12 -7.88
N CYS A 70 -14.96 18.39 -8.96
CA CYS A 70 -15.26 18.96 -10.26
C CYS A 70 -16.75 18.89 -10.57
N VAL A 71 -17.19 19.80 -11.46
CA VAL A 71 -18.55 19.85 -11.98
C VAL A 71 -18.48 19.91 -13.51
N ASP A 72 -19.21 19.01 -14.16
CA ASP A 72 -19.33 18.99 -15.62
C ASP A 72 -20.47 19.89 -16.13
N SER A 73 -20.64 19.96 -17.46
CA SER A 73 -21.69 20.75 -18.11
C SER A 73 -23.12 20.33 -17.73
N THR A 74 -23.31 19.10 -17.25
CA THR A 74 -24.62 18.58 -16.82
C THR A 74 -24.90 18.82 -15.33
N GLY A 75 -23.91 19.33 -14.59
CA GLY A 75 -23.99 19.55 -13.15
C GLY A 75 -23.60 18.34 -12.32
N VAL A 76 -23.09 17.27 -12.93
CA VAL A 76 -22.62 16.08 -12.20
C VAL A 76 -21.35 16.45 -11.45
N LYS A 77 -21.32 16.07 -10.18
CA LYS A 77 -20.20 16.30 -9.27
C LYS A 77 -19.33 15.05 -9.21
N THR A 78 -18.04 15.21 -9.46
CA THR A 78 -17.07 14.11 -9.36
C THR A 78 -15.94 14.48 -8.41
N ILE A 79 -15.57 13.54 -7.55
CA ILE A 79 -14.45 13.68 -6.63
C ILE A 79 -13.25 12.96 -7.24
N ILE A 80 -12.15 13.70 -7.43
CA ILE A 80 -10.92 13.18 -8.02
C ILE A 80 -9.83 13.15 -6.96
N GLU A 81 -9.27 11.96 -6.76
CA GLU A 81 -8.22 11.67 -5.78
C GLU A 81 -6.92 11.35 -6.52
N MET A 82 -5.86 12.13 -6.27
CA MET A 82 -4.54 11.85 -6.84
C MET A 82 -3.75 10.88 -5.96
N GLN A 83 -3.23 9.80 -6.55
CA GLN A 83 -2.43 8.80 -5.83
C GLN A 83 -1.10 8.55 -6.56
N VAL A 84 0.02 8.68 -5.84
CA VAL A 84 1.36 8.37 -6.37
C VAL A 84 1.64 6.86 -6.31
N ALA A 85 1.01 6.15 -5.37
CA ALA A 85 1.13 4.70 -5.20
C ALA A 85 -0.22 4.08 -4.86
N LYS A 86 -0.40 2.81 -5.25
CA LYS A 86 -1.62 2.04 -4.94
C LYS A 86 -1.63 1.71 -3.44
N THR A 87 -2.54 2.32 -2.70
CA THR A 87 -2.69 2.10 -1.24
C THR A 87 -3.87 1.17 -0.96
N ARG A 88 -3.67 0.19 -0.08
CA ARG A 88 -4.76 -0.64 0.46
C ARG A 88 -5.71 0.29 1.24
N GLY A 89 -7.02 0.12 1.13
CA GLY A 89 -8.02 0.99 1.77
C GLY A 89 -8.50 2.20 0.97
N PHE A 90 -7.93 2.48 -0.22
CA PHE A 90 -8.40 3.54 -1.12
C PHE A 90 -9.91 3.44 -1.42
N GLU A 91 -10.39 2.23 -1.73
CA GLU A 91 -11.80 1.99 -2.07
C GLU A 91 -12.76 2.42 -0.96
N LYS A 92 -12.44 2.09 0.31
CA LYS A 92 -13.24 2.49 1.47
C LYS A 92 -13.29 4.01 1.63
N ARG A 93 -12.18 4.70 1.36
CA ARG A 93 -12.12 6.17 1.44
C ARG A 93 -12.90 6.83 0.31
N ALA A 94 -12.77 6.34 -0.92
CA ALA A 94 -13.53 6.81 -2.07
C ALA A 94 -15.05 6.64 -1.83
N GLN A 95 -15.47 5.49 -1.27
CA GLN A 95 -16.86 5.24 -0.89
C GLN A 95 -17.35 6.21 0.20
N TYR A 96 -16.55 6.46 1.24
CA TYR A 96 -16.91 7.41 2.29
C TYR A 96 -17.07 8.84 1.74
N TYR A 97 -16.19 9.30 0.85
CA TYR A 97 -16.31 10.62 0.24
C TYR A 97 -17.50 10.74 -0.69
N ALA A 98 -17.76 9.74 -1.51
CA ALA A 98 -18.95 9.70 -2.35
C ALA A 98 -20.22 9.77 -1.49
N ALA A 99 -20.33 8.95 -0.44
CA ALA A 99 -21.46 8.98 0.48
C ALA A 99 -21.62 10.34 1.16
N LYS A 100 -20.52 10.93 1.67
CA LYS A 100 -20.55 12.24 2.34
C LYS A 100 -20.97 13.37 1.39
N ALA A 101 -20.41 13.41 0.18
CA ALA A 101 -20.75 14.42 -0.82
C ALA A 101 -22.20 14.28 -1.30
N TYR A 102 -22.72 13.05 -1.38
CA TYR A 102 -24.13 12.79 -1.67
C TYR A 102 -25.03 13.24 -0.52
N SER A 103 -24.71 12.86 0.72
CA SER A 103 -25.47 13.27 1.91
C SER A 103 -25.46 14.78 2.15
N SER A 104 -24.42 15.50 1.74
CA SER A 104 -24.37 16.97 1.82
C SER A 104 -25.23 17.70 0.79
N GLN A 105 -25.77 16.99 -0.21
CA GLN A 105 -26.64 17.58 -1.25
C GLN A 105 -28.12 17.47 -0.91
N ALA A 106 -28.52 16.48 -0.09
CA ALA A 106 -29.82 16.48 0.54
C ALA A 106 -29.71 17.33 1.81
N ASP A 107 -30.71 18.15 2.13
CA ASP A 107 -30.76 18.99 3.34
C ASP A 107 -30.72 18.22 4.68
N ALA A 108 -30.32 16.94 4.68
CA ALA A 108 -30.03 16.11 5.84
C ALA A 108 -28.68 16.44 6.53
N TYR A 109 -28.13 17.63 6.29
CA TYR A 109 -27.00 18.16 7.05
C TYR A 109 -27.46 18.85 8.36
N ASP A 110 -28.72 19.30 8.42
CA ASP A 110 -29.27 20.00 9.58
C ASP A 110 -29.62 19.08 10.76
N GLU A 111 -29.89 17.79 10.52
CA GLU A 111 -30.19 16.83 11.60
C GLU A 111 -28.93 16.28 12.31
N LEU A 112 -27.74 16.48 11.75
CA LEU A 112 -26.45 16.17 12.40
C LEU A 112 -25.94 17.30 13.30
N ASN A 113 -26.77 18.30 13.61
CA ASN A 113 -26.54 19.34 14.63
C ASN A 113 -26.58 18.81 16.07
N GLN A 114 -26.22 17.55 16.31
CA GLN A 114 -25.96 17.11 17.68
C GLN A 114 -24.54 17.53 18.07
N TYR A 115 -24.49 18.71 18.71
CA TYR A 115 -23.38 19.30 19.47
C TYR A 115 -22.39 20.20 18.71
N ASN A 116 -22.77 21.48 18.58
CA ASN A 116 -21.95 22.69 18.79
C ASN A 116 -20.57 22.83 18.13
N TRP A 117 -20.20 22.01 17.15
CA TRP A 117 -18.91 22.17 16.48
C TRP A 117 -18.99 23.18 15.35
N SER A 118 -18.05 24.12 15.33
CA SER A 118 -17.84 25.00 14.20
C SER A 118 -17.47 24.20 12.95
N LYS A 119 -17.67 24.78 11.76
CA LYS A 119 -17.28 24.17 10.48
C LYS A 119 -15.81 23.74 10.46
N GLU A 120 -14.97 24.44 11.21
CA GLU A 120 -13.53 24.19 11.35
C GLU A 120 -13.26 23.00 12.27
N GLU A 121 -13.94 22.92 13.43
CA GLU A 121 -13.79 21.81 14.39
C GLU A 121 -14.22 20.47 13.79
N ARG A 122 -15.33 20.48 13.03
CA ARG A 122 -15.82 19.28 12.35
C ARG A 122 -14.89 18.82 11.23
N LEU A 123 -14.33 19.76 10.47
CA LEU A 123 -13.32 19.46 9.45
C LEU A 123 -12.07 18.85 10.08
N ALA A 124 -11.62 19.38 11.22
CA ALA A 124 -10.49 18.86 11.96
C ALA A 124 -10.73 17.43 12.48
N TYR A 125 -11.94 17.14 12.99
CA TYR A 125 -12.33 15.80 13.43
C TYR A 125 -12.32 14.78 12.29
N ASP A 126 -12.97 15.09 11.16
CA ASP A 126 -13.03 14.19 10.02
C ASP A 126 -11.63 13.90 9.45
N GLN A 127 -10.75 14.90 9.49
CA GLN A 127 -9.37 14.76 9.03
C GLN A 127 -8.48 14.01 10.03
N ALA A 128 -8.75 14.13 11.33
CA ALA A 128 -8.14 13.31 12.37
C ALA A 128 -8.55 11.85 12.20
N LYS A 129 -9.82 11.58 11.93
CA LYS A 129 -10.31 10.24 11.61
C LYS A 129 -9.63 9.68 10.34
N LYS A 130 -9.54 10.48 9.26
CA LYS A 130 -8.76 10.13 8.05
C LYS A 130 -7.32 9.75 8.39
N ARG A 131 -6.64 10.52 9.27
CA ARG A 131 -5.26 10.20 9.71
C ARG A 131 -5.19 8.85 10.41
N THR A 132 -6.11 8.59 11.32
CA THR A 132 -6.15 7.33 12.07
C THR A 132 -6.38 6.15 11.13
N ASP A 133 -7.32 6.28 10.19
CA ASP A 133 -7.62 5.23 9.23
C ASP A 133 -6.43 4.97 8.27
N ASP A 134 -5.78 6.03 7.77
CA ASP A 134 -4.57 5.91 6.93
C ASP A 134 -3.42 5.24 7.71
N TYR A 135 -3.23 5.58 8.99
CA TYR A 135 -2.22 4.99 9.87
C TYR A 135 -2.50 3.51 10.15
N LEU A 136 -3.74 3.16 10.49
CA LEU A 136 -4.16 1.77 10.71
C LEU A 136 -3.95 0.92 9.46
N SER A 137 -4.31 1.44 8.28
CA SER A 137 -4.08 0.74 7.01
C SER A 137 -2.59 0.49 6.75
N THR A 138 -1.73 1.47 7.05
CA THR A 138 -0.27 1.32 6.91
C THR A 138 0.28 0.24 7.86
N LEU A 139 -0.24 0.17 9.09
CA LEU A 139 0.15 -0.87 10.05
C LEU A 139 -0.31 -2.26 9.62
N GLU A 140 -1.54 -2.40 9.10
CA GLU A 140 -2.06 -3.65 8.58
C GLU A 140 -1.22 -4.19 7.41
N GLU A 141 -0.76 -3.31 6.51
CA GLU A 141 0.11 -3.67 5.40
C GLU A 141 1.47 -4.20 5.88
N LYS A 142 2.12 -3.48 6.81
CA LYS A 142 3.39 -3.92 7.41
C LYS A 142 3.26 -5.25 8.14
N LEU A 143 2.16 -5.45 8.86
CA LEU A 143 1.88 -6.73 9.53
C LEU A 143 1.72 -7.86 8.51
N HIS A 144 0.99 -7.61 7.42
CA HIS A 144 0.78 -8.58 6.36
C HIS A 144 2.09 -8.98 5.68
N GLU A 145 2.93 -8.00 5.33
CA GLU A 145 4.27 -8.22 4.78
C GLU A 145 5.14 -9.06 5.73
N GLY A 146 5.16 -8.73 7.03
CA GLY A 146 5.91 -9.49 8.03
C GLY A 146 5.46 -10.94 8.14
N ILE A 147 4.15 -11.21 8.05
CA ILE A 147 3.61 -12.58 8.05
C ILE A 147 4.05 -13.35 6.80
N LEU A 148 4.02 -12.71 5.63
CA LEU A 148 4.45 -13.31 4.37
C LEU A 148 5.92 -13.71 4.41
N ILE A 149 6.80 -12.78 4.81
CA ILE A 149 8.23 -13.02 4.95
C ILE A 149 8.49 -14.17 5.92
N GLY A 150 7.87 -14.13 7.11
CA GLY A 150 8.05 -15.19 8.11
C GLY A 150 7.59 -16.56 7.61
N LYS A 151 6.54 -16.62 6.78
CA LYS A 151 6.09 -17.87 6.17
C LYS A 151 7.07 -18.38 5.11
N GLU A 152 7.56 -17.51 4.24
CA GLU A 152 8.54 -17.87 3.20
C GLU A 152 9.85 -18.36 3.80
N GLU A 153 10.39 -17.62 4.77
CA GLU A 153 11.60 -18.02 5.51
C GLU A 153 11.39 -19.36 6.23
N GLY A 154 10.24 -19.54 6.88
CA GLY A 154 9.89 -20.80 7.55
C GLY A 154 9.85 -21.99 6.59
N ILE A 155 9.30 -21.81 5.38
CA ILE A 155 9.27 -22.85 4.33
C ILE A 155 10.68 -23.17 3.85
N LEU A 156 11.50 -22.14 3.58
CA LEU A 156 12.88 -22.32 3.11
C LEU A 156 13.73 -23.08 4.14
N ILE A 157 13.71 -22.63 5.40
CA ILE A 157 14.44 -23.28 6.49
C ILE A 157 13.96 -24.72 6.69
N GLY A 158 12.65 -24.94 6.64
CA GLY A 158 12.06 -26.28 6.74
C GLY A 158 12.51 -27.21 5.61
N HIS A 159 12.53 -26.70 4.38
CA HIS A 159 12.99 -27.45 3.21
C HIS A 159 14.48 -27.78 3.28
N GLU A 160 15.33 -26.83 3.66
CA GLU A 160 16.77 -27.04 3.79
C GLU A 160 17.10 -28.07 4.86
N LYS A 161 16.54 -27.93 6.07
CA LYS A 161 16.72 -28.92 7.15
C LYS A 161 16.20 -30.30 6.77
N GLY A 162 15.02 -30.37 6.15
CA GLY A 162 14.45 -31.64 5.68
C GLY A 162 15.33 -32.33 4.64
N ARG A 163 15.96 -31.56 3.74
CA ARG A 163 16.89 -32.09 2.74
C ARG A 163 18.16 -32.64 3.39
N GLU A 164 18.77 -31.89 4.32
CA GLU A 164 19.98 -32.32 5.03
C GLU A 164 19.72 -33.57 5.88
N GLU A 165 18.62 -33.58 6.63
CA GLU A 165 18.24 -34.71 7.46
C GLU A 165 17.92 -35.95 6.61
N GLY A 166 17.22 -35.79 5.50
CA GLY A 166 16.95 -36.86 4.54
C GLY A 166 18.22 -37.42 3.90
N GLU A 167 19.18 -36.57 3.52
CA GLU A 167 20.46 -37.02 2.97
C GLU A 167 21.27 -37.81 4.01
N LYS A 168 21.28 -37.35 5.26
CA LYS A 168 21.95 -38.06 6.36
C LYS A 168 21.28 -39.42 6.63
N GLN A 169 19.96 -39.46 6.71
CA GLN A 169 19.21 -40.71 6.90
C GLN A 169 19.43 -41.70 5.76
N ALA A 170 19.49 -41.23 4.51
CA ALA A 170 19.79 -42.07 3.35
C ALA A 170 21.20 -42.68 3.42
N LYS A 171 22.22 -41.87 3.77
CA LYS A 171 23.60 -42.37 3.97
C LYS A 171 23.67 -43.43 5.06
N ILE A 172 22.98 -43.21 6.18
CA ILE A 172 22.90 -44.16 7.29
C ILE A 172 22.20 -45.46 6.86
N ALA A 173 21.08 -45.36 6.15
CA ALA A 173 20.34 -46.53 5.68
C ALA A 173 21.20 -47.41 4.74
N VAL A 174 21.89 -46.79 3.79
CA VAL A 174 22.82 -47.51 2.89
C VAL A 174 23.97 -48.16 3.68
N ALA A 175 24.55 -47.46 4.65
CA ALA A 175 25.62 -48.01 5.47
C ALA A 175 25.16 -49.25 6.27
N LYS A 176 23.94 -49.23 6.83
CA LYS A 176 23.36 -50.38 7.55
C LYS A 176 23.17 -51.61 6.67
N GLU A 177 22.68 -51.42 5.45
CA GLU A 177 22.54 -52.51 4.46
C GLU A 177 23.92 -53.09 4.09
N MET A 178 24.92 -52.24 3.82
CA MET A 178 26.28 -52.71 3.51
C MET A 178 26.95 -53.44 4.69
N LEU A 179 26.67 -53.04 5.93
CA LEU A 179 27.13 -53.74 7.13
C LEU A 179 26.49 -55.13 7.25
N ALA A 180 25.19 -55.25 6.93
CA ALA A 180 24.49 -56.54 6.93
C ALA A 180 25.11 -57.52 5.91
N ASP A 181 25.56 -57.00 4.76
CA ASP A 181 26.30 -57.75 3.73
C ASP A 181 27.79 -57.99 4.07
N LYS A 182 28.23 -57.63 5.28
CA LYS A 182 29.60 -57.81 5.81
C LYS A 182 30.67 -57.07 4.99
N VAL A 183 30.31 -55.97 4.35
CA VAL A 183 31.27 -55.09 3.67
C VAL A 183 32.20 -54.46 4.71
N ASN A 184 33.48 -54.32 4.38
CA ASN A 184 34.46 -53.73 5.30
C ASN A 184 34.18 -52.25 5.58
N THR A 185 34.34 -51.82 6.84
CA THR A 185 34.07 -50.45 7.32
C THR A 185 34.81 -49.36 6.55
N ASN A 186 36.06 -49.58 6.12
CA ASN A 186 36.80 -48.61 5.29
C ASN A 186 36.16 -48.44 3.90
N THR A 187 35.57 -49.51 3.36
CA THR A 187 34.87 -49.45 2.08
C THR A 187 33.55 -48.73 2.22
N ILE A 188 32.80 -48.98 3.30
CA ILE A 188 31.54 -48.29 3.60
C ILE A 188 31.80 -46.78 3.77
N ALA A 189 32.80 -46.40 4.59
CA ALA A 189 33.18 -45.00 4.79
C ALA A 189 33.50 -44.29 3.47
N LYS A 190 34.21 -44.96 2.56
CA LYS A 190 34.56 -44.41 1.25
C LYS A 190 33.32 -44.12 0.37
N PHE A 191 32.29 -44.97 0.42
CA PHE A 191 31.14 -44.85 -0.48
C PHE A 191 29.97 -44.03 0.11
N THR A 192 29.77 -44.05 1.43
CA THR A 192 28.68 -43.30 2.09
C THR A 192 29.12 -41.91 2.55
N GLY A 193 30.44 -41.69 2.66
CA GLY A 193 31.02 -40.44 3.16
C GLY A 193 30.88 -40.27 4.68
N LEU A 194 30.43 -41.30 5.40
CA LEU A 194 30.40 -41.32 6.87
C LEU A 194 31.81 -41.62 7.42
N SER A 195 32.11 -41.09 8.59
CA SER A 195 33.33 -41.44 9.31
C SER A 195 33.28 -42.88 9.84
N ILE A 196 34.45 -43.48 10.08
CA ILE A 196 34.52 -44.84 10.62
C ILE A 196 33.81 -44.93 11.98
N ASN A 197 34.01 -43.93 12.84
CA ASN A 197 33.33 -43.86 14.14
C ASN A 197 31.81 -43.81 13.99
N GLU A 198 31.29 -43.00 13.06
CA GLU A 198 29.85 -42.94 12.79
C GLU A 198 29.30 -44.29 12.31
N ILE A 199 30.07 -45.06 11.54
CA ILE A 199 29.68 -46.39 11.05
C ILE A 199 29.74 -47.45 12.17
N GLU A 200 30.72 -47.36 13.06
CA GLU A 200 30.86 -48.26 14.22
C GLU A 200 29.74 -48.06 15.26
N GLU A 201 29.09 -46.89 15.25
CA GLU A 201 27.93 -46.56 16.09
C GLU A 201 26.55 -46.95 15.49
N LEU A 202 26.49 -47.44 14.23
CA LEU A 202 25.23 -47.78 13.53
C LEU A 202 24.66 -49.17 13.86
#